data_AF-A0A437JDF1-F1
#
_entry.id   AF-A0A437JDF1-F1
#
_cell.length_a   1.000
_cell.length_b   1.000
_cell.length_c   1.000
_cell.angle_alpha   90.00
_cell.angle_beta   90.00
_cell.angle_gamma   90.00
#
_symmetry.space_group_name_H-M   'P 1'
#
loop_
_entity.id
_entity.type
_entity.pdbx_description
1 polymer ?
#
loop_
_entity_poly.entity_id
_entity_poly.type
_entity_poly.pdbx_seq_one_letter_code
_entity_poly.pdbx_strand_id
1 'polypeptide(L)'
;MPIIPQGSPFYSFDRESVGWLLRQSEAGKPLTREDVTRVLKADSASASEPEMVAIILDALAGRLDRKAGRPPSVDINDPRFLIAEVLLEDRAREIAQERAANKTGERGRMEPRLEAAIEIGTLLGIQRGKSLLNIIDRRRAARKSA
;
A
#
# COMPACT_ATOMS: atom_id res chain seq x y z
N MET A 1 1.31 0.07 15.76
CA MET A 1 1.80 1.46 15.99
C MET A 1 0.91 2.09 17.06
N PRO A 2 1.27 3.20 17.72
CA PRO A 2 0.30 3.93 18.53
C PRO A 2 -0.84 4.44 17.64
N ILE A 3 -2.08 4.15 18.02
CA ILE A 3 -3.29 4.58 17.31
C ILE A 3 -3.39 6.10 17.44
N ILE A 4 -3.60 6.78 16.32
CA ILE A 4 -3.75 8.24 16.33
C ILE A 4 -5.13 8.61 16.89
N PRO A 5 -5.25 9.55 17.86
CA PRO A 5 -6.54 9.92 18.44
C PRO A 5 -7.40 10.75 17.46
N GLN A 6 -8.73 10.67 17.61
CA GLN A 6 -9.73 11.31 16.73
C GLN A 6 -9.55 12.84 16.56
N GLY A 7 -9.00 13.53 17.57
CA GLY A 7 -8.70 14.97 17.50
C GLY A 7 -7.41 15.34 16.76
N SER A 8 -6.66 14.36 16.28
CA SER A 8 -5.41 14.61 15.54
C SER A 8 -5.70 14.92 14.07
N PRO A 9 -5.00 15.89 13.46
CA PRO A 9 -5.12 16.14 12.01
C PRO A 9 -4.66 14.93 11.16
N PHE A 10 -3.92 14.00 11.75
CA PHE A 10 -3.45 12.78 11.07
C PHE A 10 -4.42 11.60 11.20
N TYR A 11 -5.50 11.74 11.96
CA TYR A 11 -6.46 10.66 12.21
C TYR A 11 -7.01 10.07 10.90
N SER A 12 -7.38 10.91 9.94
CA SER A 12 -7.90 10.48 8.63
C SER A 12 -6.84 9.92 7.64
N PHE A 13 -5.57 9.95 8.04
CA PHE A 13 -4.45 9.38 7.29
C PHE A 13 -3.95 8.07 7.92
N ASP A 14 -4.25 7.85 9.20
CA ASP A 14 -3.92 6.62 9.89
C ASP A 14 -4.79 5.48 9.35
N ARG A 15 -4.14 4.54 8.70
CA ARG A 15 -4.82 3.42 8.08
C ARG A 15 -5.56 2.56 9.11
N GLU A 16 -5.13 2.56 10.37
CA GLU A 16 -5.71 1.77 11.46
C GLU A 16 -6.88 2.49 12.17
N SER A 17 -7.27 3.69 11.73
CA SER A 17 -8.34 4.47 12.35
C SER A 17 -9.69 4.39 11.61
N VAL A 18 -10.77 4.73 12.32
CA VAL A 18 -12.11 4.93 11.71
C VAL A 18 -12.10 6.12 10.75
N GLY A 19 -11.36 7.18 11.08
CA GLY A 19 -11.23 8.37 10.23
C GLY A 19 -10.71 8.07 8.82
N TRP A 20 -9.83 7.08 8.67
CA TRP A 20 -9.40 6.63 7.35
C TRP A 20 -10.51 5.94 6.57
N LEU A 21 -11.33 5.11 7.22
CA LEU A 21 -12.48 4.45 6.59
C LEU A 21 -13.51 5.49 6.11
N LEU A 22 -13.84 6.46 6.96
CA LEU A 22 -14.77 7.53 6.63
C LEU A 22 -14.28 8.32 5.42
N ARG A 23 -13.00 8.71 5.43
CA ARG A 23 -12.40 9.41 4.29
C ARG A 23 -12.43 8.58 3.00
N GLN A 24 -12.22 7.26 3.05
CA GLN A 24 -12.37 6.42 1.86
C GLN A 24 -13.83 6.42 1.38
N SER A 25 -14.78 6.27 2.29
CA SER A 25 -16.21 6.27 2.00
C SER A 25 -16.67 7.58 1.36
N GLU A 26 -16.27 8.72 1.93
CA GLU A 26 -16.56 10.07 1.39
C GLU A 26 -15.92 10.29 0.01
N ALA A 27 -14.74 9.72 -0.21
CA ALA A 27 -14.07 9.76 -1.51
C ALA A 27 -14.66 8.78 -2.53
N GLY A 28 -15.74 8.05 -2.19
CA GLY A 28 -16.36 7.03 -3.05
C GLY A 28 -15.45 5.83 -3.33
N LYS A 29 -14.43 5.61 -2.49
CA LYS A 29 -13.52 4.47 -2.64
C LYS A 29 -14.13 3.23 -2.00
N PRO A 30 -14.00 2.06 -2.63
CA PRO A 30 -14.60 0.83 -2.13
C PRO A 30 -13.94 0.44 -0.81
N LEU A 31 -14.76 0.20 0.21
CA LEU A 31 -14.35 -0.36 1.48
C LEU A 31 -14.53 -1.88 1.45
N THR A 32 -13.55 -2.59 2.00
CA THR A 32 -13.57 -4.06 2.10
C THR A 32 -13.86 -4.51 3.53
N ARG A 33 -14.29 -5.77 3.69
CA ARG A 33 -14.43 -6.37 5.03
C ARG A 33 -13.10 -6.44 5.77
N GLU A 34 -12.00 -6.64 5.05
CA GLU A 34 -10.65 -6.66 5.58
C GLU A 34 -10.26 -5.30 6.17
N ASP A 35 -10.67 -4.20 5.54
CA ASP A 35 -10.42 -2.85 6.05
C ASP A 35 -11.13 -2.60 7.37
N VAL A 36 -12.41 -2.98 7.47
CA VAL A 36 -13.18 -2.89 8.72
C VAL A 36 -12.55 -3.77 9.81
N THR A 37 -12.21 -5.01 9.46
CA THR A 37 -11.57 -5.96 10.39
C THR A 37 -10.22 -5.43 10.89
N ARG A 38 -9.46 -4.76 10.03
CA ARG A 38 -8.16 -4.17 10.38
C ARG A 38 -8.30 -3.06 11.41
N VAL A 39 -9.24 -2.15 11.21
CA VAL A 39 -9.53 -1.06 12.17
C VAL A 39 -10.02 -1.64 13.50
N LEU A 40 -10.97 -2.58 13.49
CA LEU A 40 -11.47 -3.21 14.72
C LEU A 40 -10.41 -4.01 15.49
N LYS A 41 -9.43 -4.58 14.79
CA LYS A 41 -8.31 -5.28 15.42
C LYS A 41 -7.30 -4.33 16.04
N ALA A 42 -7.11 -3.15 15.44
CA ALA A 42 -6.23 -2.13 15.99
C ALA A 42 -6.90 -1.43 17.19
N ASP A 43 -8.16 -1.04 17.04
CA ASP A 43 -8.96 -0.41 18.09
C ASP A 43 -10.34 -1.09 18.20
N SER A 44 -10.50 -1.99 19.17
CA SER A 44 -11.80 -2.63 19.41
C SER A 44 -12.84 -1.68 20.02
N ALA A 45 -12.42 -0.59 20.67
CA ALA A 45 -13.36 0.37 21.26
C ALA A 45 -14.12 1.14 20.16
N SER A 46 -13.49 1.31 19.00
CA SER A 46 -14.10 1.91 17.82
C SER A 46 -15.38 1.21 17.36
N ALA A 47 -15.62 -0.05 17.74
CA ALA A 47 -16.85 -0.78 17.44
C ALA A 47 -18.13 -0.09 17.97
N SER A 48 -17.99 0.74 19.00
CA SER A 48 -19.09 1.48 19.61
C SER A 48 -19.29 2.89 19.03
N GLU A 49 -18.40 3.34 18.13
CA GLU A 49 -18.52 4.63 17.49
C GLU A 49 -19.69 4.63 16.49
N PRO A 50 -20.60 5.62 16.52
CA PRO A 50 -21.76 5.66 15.63
C PRO A 50 -21.41 5.53 14.14
N GLU A 51 -20.30 6.16 13.76
CA GLU A 51 -19.72 6.17 12.41
C GLU A 51 -19.27 4.76 11.98
N MET A 52 -18.60 4.05 12.89
CA MET A 52 -18.12 2.69 12.65
C MET A 52 -19.26 1.67 12.62
N VAL A 53 -20.30 1.86 13.45
CA VAL A 53 -21.50 0.99 13.47
C VAL A 53 -22.16 0.92 12.10
N ALA A 54 -22.31 2.04 11.40
CA ALA A 54 -22.88 2.06 10.05
C ALA A 54 -22.06 1.20 9.07
N ILE A 55 -20.73 1.35 9.12
CA ILE A 55 -19.80 0.59 8.26
C ILE A 55 -19.82 -0.91 8.60
N ILE A 56 -19.92 -1.26 9.88
CA ILE A 56 -20.06 -2.66 10.33
C ILE A 56 -21.37 -3.26 9.81
N LEU A 57 -22.49 -2.53 9.91
CA LEU A 57 -23.77 -2.99 9.39
C LEU A 57 -23.71 -3.22 7.88
N ASP A 58 -23.04 -2.35 7.12
CA ASP A 58 -22.80 -2.55 5.69
C ASP A 58 -21.92 -3.77 5.40
N ALA A 59 -20.91 -4.01 6.24
CA ALA A 59 -20.06 -5.20 6.14
C ALA A 59 -20.85 -6.49 6.34
N LEU A 60 -21.70 -6.53 7.36
CA LEU A 60 -22.57 -7.66 7.72
C LEU A 60 -23.64 -7.91 6.66
N ALA A 61 -24.29 -6.84 6.19
CA ALA A 61 -25.26 -6.90 5.09
C ALA A 61 -24.63 -7.32 3.75
N GLY A 62 -23.29 -7.33 3.67
CA GLY A 62 -22.58 -7.65 2.43
C GLY A 62 -22.71 -6.56 1.37
N ARG A 63 -23.00 -5.32 1.80
CA ARG A 63 -23.03 -4.12 0.97
C ARG A 63 -21.64 -3.55 0.71
N LEU A 64 -20.66 -3.91 1.54
CA LEU A 64 -19.25 -3.69 1.23
C LEU A 64 -18.81 -4.58 0.07
N ASP A 65 -17.96 -4.05 -0.80
CA ASP A 65 -17.52 -4.73 -2.01
C ASP A 65 -16.91 -6.10 -1.68
N ARG A 66 -17.58 -7.17 -2.15
CA ARG A 66 -17.23 -8.57 -1.82
C ARG A 66 -16.04 -9.13 -2.59
N LYS A 67 -15.46 -8.36 -3.51
CA LYS A 67 -14.36 -8.83 -4.35
C LYS A 67 -13.37 -7.71 -4.60
N ALA A 68 -12.14 -7.96 -4.19
CA ALA A 68 -10.95 -7.54 -4.92
C ALA A 68 -10.98 -8.14 -6.33
N GLY A 69 -11.91 -7.69 -7.18
CA GLY A 69 -11.60 -7.59 -8.60
C GLY A 69 -10.35 -6.74 -8.71
N ARG A 70 -9.45 -7.09 -9.64
CA ARG A 70 -8.19 -6.38 -9.88
C ARG A 70 -8.45 -4.88 -9.68
N PRO A 71 -7.81 -4.21 -8.70
CA PRO A 71 -8.10 -2.82 -8.41
C PRO A 71 -8.06 -2.03 -9.73
N PRO A 72 -8.94 -1.02 -9.90
CA PRO A 72 -8.90 -0.15 -11.08
C PRO A 72 -7.45 0.23 -11.33
N SER A 73 -7.03 0.13 -12.60
CA SER A 73 -5.64 0.23 -13.04
C SER A 73 -4.92 1.23 -12.16
N VAL A 74 -3.99 0.73 -11.35
CA VAL A 74 -3.11 1.53 -10.49
C VAL A 74 -2.81 2.82 -11.22
N ASP A 75 -3.18 3.97 -10.64
CA ASP A 75 -2.96 5.25 -11.31
C ASP A 75 -1.47 5.33 -11.64
N ILE A 76 -1.15 5.14 -12.92
CA ILE A 76 0.22 5.10 -13.39
C ILE A 76 0.85 6.48 -13.14
N ASN A 77 0.03 7.53 -12.97
CA ASN A 77 0.48 8.88 -12.65
C ASN A 77 0.66 9.14 -11.16
N ASP A 78 0.38 8.18 -10.26
CA ASP A 78 0.65 8.34 -8.83
C ASP A 78 2.14 8.70 -8.63
N PRO A 79 2.45 9.84 -7.98
CA PRO A 79 3.82 10.34 -7.83
C PRO A 79 4.72 9.34 -7.09
N ARG A 80 4.15 8.42 -6.31
CA ARG A 80 4.89 7.34 -5.65
C ARG A 80 5.56 6.41 -6.65
N PHE A 81 5.04 6.22 -7.87
CA PHE A 81 5.73 5.44 -8.90
C PHE A 81 6.91 6.18 -9.52
N LEU A 82 6.86 7.52 -9.57
CA LEU A 82 8.02 8.31 -9.99
C LEU A 82 9.14 8.19 -8.95
N ILE A 83 8.80 8.34 -7.67
CA ILE A 83 9.75 8.17 -6.57
C ILE A 83 10.32 6.75 -6.57
N ALA A 84 9.46 5.74 -6.73
CA ALA A 84 9.88 4.35 -6.79
C ALA A 84 10.84 4.09 -7.95
N GLU A 85 10.62 4.70 -9.12
CA GLU A 85 11.51 4.56 -10.28
C GLU A 85 12.92 5.11 -10.00
N VAL A 86 13.02 6.26 -9.32
CA VAL A 86 14.31 6.86 -8.95
C VAL A 86 15.04 5.98 -7.93
N LEU A 87 14.35 5.57 -6.87
CA LEU A 87 14.95 4.78 -5.78
C LEU A 87 15.35 3.36 -6.23
N LEU A 88 14.67 2.80 -7.23
CA LEU A 88 14.84 1.40 -7.64
C LEU A 88 16.25 1.12 -8.15
N GLU A 89 16.78 1.98 -9.02
CA GLU A 89 18.10 1.76 -9.64
C GLU A 89 19.21 1.90 -8.60
N ASP A 90 19.12 2.92 -7.74
CA ASP A 90 20.10 3.17 -6.69
C ASP A 90 20.12 2.02 -5.68
N ARG A 91 18.94 1.59 -5.20
CA ARG A 91 18.87 0.48 -4.24
C ARG A 91 19.29 -0.86 -4.85
N ALA A 92 18.96 -1.11 -6.11
CA ALA A 92 19.41 -2.32 -6.80
C ALA A 92 20.96 -2.37 -6.92
N ARG A 93 21.61 -1.22 -7.15
CA ARG A 93 23.08 -1.13 -7.17
C ARG A 93 23.68 -1.36 -5.79
N GLU A 94 23.12 -0.75 -4.75
CA GLU A 94 23.57 -0.98 -3.37
C GLU A 94 23.50 -2.46 -3.00
N ILE A 95 22.38 -3.13 -3.27
CA ILE A 95 22.21 -4.57 -3.03
C ILE A 95 23.26 -5.39 -3.81
N ALA A 96 23.54 -5.03 -5.06
CA ALA A 96 24.56 -5.70 -5.85
C ALA A 96 25.98 -5.50 -5.28
N GLN A 97 26.30 -4.30 -4.78
CA GLN A 97 27.57 -3.98 -4.13
C GLN A 97 27.72 -4.68 -2.78
N GLU A 98 26.68 -4.67 -1.95
CA GLU A 98 26.63 -5.39 -0.67
C GLU A 98 26.91 -6.89 -0.88
N ARG A 99 26.37 -7.48 -1.95
CA ARG A 99 26.62 -8.89 -2.32
C ARG A 99 28.03 -9.12 -2.86
N ALA A 100 28.58 -8.18 -3.63
CA ALA A 100 29.95 -8.29 -4.11
C ALA A 100 30.97 -8.19 -2.96
N ALA A 101 30.67 -7.39 -1.93
CA ALA A 101 31.49 -7.25 -0.73
C ALA A 101 31.34 -8.45 0.24
N ASN A 102 30.13 -8.99 0.39
CA ASN A 102 29.85 -10.15 1.26
C ASN A 102 30.01 -11.47 0.50
N LYS A 103 31.21 -12.07 0.58
CA LYS A 103 31.53 -13.40 0.00
C LYS A 103 30.81 -14.60 0.67
N THR A 104 30.05 -14.38 1.74
CA THR A 104 29.30 -15.41 2.48
C THR A 104 27.87 -15.52 1.92
N GLY A 105 27.66 -16.56 1.12
CA GLY A 105 26.52 -16.73 0.22
C GLY A 105 25.18 -17.10 0.86
N GLU A 106 24.65 -16.28 1.76
CA GLU A 106 23.34 -16.55 2.40
C GLU A 106 22.20 -15.58 2.04
N ARG A 107 22.45 -14.49 1.29
CA ARG A 107 21.35 -13.70 0.68
C ARG A 107 20.94 -14.32 -0.66
N GLY A 108 20.01 -15.27 -0.58
CA GLY A 108 19.62 -16.17 -1.65
C GLY A 108 19.04 -15.52 -2.92
N ARG A 109 19.42 -16.10 -4.07
CA ARG A 109 18.75 -16.31 -5.38
C ARG A 109 17.87 -15.22 -6.04
N MET A 110 17.48 -14.16 -5.35
CA MET A 110 16.62 -13.12 -5.89
C MET A 110 17.45 -12.07 -6.63
N GLU A 111 17.00 -11.65 -7.80
CA GLU A 111 17.65 -10.58 -8.57
C GLU A 111 17.67 -9.27 -7.74
N PRO A 112 18.81 -8.53 -7.66
CA PRO A 112 18.90 -7.31 -6.86
C PRO A 112 17.79 -6.29 -7.14
N ARG A 113 17.36 -6.19 -8.40
CA ARG A 113 16.27 -5.32 -8.82
C ARG A 113 14.91 -5.77 -8.31
N LEU A 114 14.69 -7.09 -8.21
CA LEU A 114 13.45 -7.64 -7.65
C LEU A 114 13.39 -7.45 -6.13
N GLU A 115 14.52 -7.60 -5.44
CA GLU A 115 14.64 -7.33 -4.01
C GLU A 115 14.43 -5.84 -3.70
N ALA A 116 15.08 -4.94 -4.45
CA ALA A 116 14.85 -3.50 -4.37
C ALA A 116 13.37 -3.14 -4.58
N ALA A 117 12.70 -3.77 -5.54
CA ALA A 117 11.28 -3.54 -5.79
C ALA A 117 10.37 -4.02 -4.64
N ILE A 118 10.79 -4.98 -3.82
CA ILE A 118 10.07 -5.41 -2.62
C ILE A 118 10.28 -4.40 -1.50
N GLU A 119 11.52 -3.99 -1.26
CA GLU A 119 11.86 -3.00 -0.22
C GLU A 119 11.15 -1.67 -0.47
N ILE A 120 11.26 -1.13 -1.69
CA ILE A 120 10.68 0.16 -2.07
C ILE A 120 9.16 0.11 -2.08
N GLY A 121 8.58 -0.97 -2.62
CA GLY A 121 7.12 -1.14 -2.60
C GLY A 121 6.56 -1.21 -1.18
N THR A 122 7.33 -1.80 -0.24
CA THR A 122 6.98 -1.83 1.18
C THR A 122 7.08 -0.43 1.80
N LEU A 123 8.19 0.27 1.55
CA LEU A 123 8.44 1.62 2.06
C LEU A 123 7.35 2.62 1.63
N LEU A 124 6.95 2.59 0.36
CA LEU A 124 6.01 3.56 -0.21
C LEU A 124 4.53 3.14 -0.07
N GLY A 125 4.27 1.96 0.51
CA GLY A 125 2.90 1.42 0.64
C GLY A 125 2.22 1.17 -0.71
N ILE A 126 2.99 0.82 -1.74
CA ILE A 126 2.52 0.52 -3.10
C ILE A 126 2.76 -0.96 -3.46
N GLN A 127 2.53 -1.33 -4.71
CA GLN A 127 2.81 -2.67 -5.22
C GLN A 127 4.30 -3.04 -5.03
N ARG A 128 4.57 -4.33 -4.89
CA ARG A 128 5.91 -4.88 -4.58
C ARG A 128 6.41 -5.81 -5.67
N GLY A 129 7.72 -6.00 -5.72
CA GLY A 129 8.37 -6.98 -6.58
C GLY A 129 8.01 -6.82 -8.07
N LYS A 130 7.70 -7.93 -8.76
CA LYS A 130 7.38 -7.93 -10.21
C LYS A 130 6.23 -6.98 -10.58
N SER A 131 5.25 -6.78 -9.69
CA SER A 131 4.14 -5.87 -9.96
C SER A 131 4.61 -4.42 -10.05
N LEU A 132 5.54 -4.00 -9.19
CA LEU A 132 6.11 -2.65 -9.22
C LEU A 132 6.95 -2.45 -10.50
N LEU A 133 7.79 -3.44 -10.82
CA LEU A 133 8.61 -3.43 -12.04
C LEU A 133 7.75 -3.24 -13.30
N ASN A 134 6.69 -4.04 -13.44
CA ASN A 134 5.77 -3.96 -14.57
C ASN A 134 5.03 -2.60 -14.67
N ILE A 135 4.85 -1.88 -13.57
CA ILE A 135 4.23 -0.55 -13.58
C ILE A 135 5.25 0.49 -14.03
N ILE A 136 6.47 0.45 -13.47
CA ILE A 136 7.58 1.33 -13.84
C ILE A 136 7.91 1.17 -15.33
N ASP A 137 7.99 -0.06 -15.84
CA ASP A 137 8.31 -0.30 -17.25
C ASP A 137 7.23 0.21 -18.20
N ARG A 138 5.94 0.00 -17.87
CA ARG A 138 4.82 0.58 -18.62
C ARG A 138 4.86 2.11 -18.63
N ARG A 139 5.22 2.71 -17.51
CA ARG A 139 5.33 4.15 -17.36
C ARG A 139 6.51 4.74 -18.14
N ARG A 140 7.66 4.05 -18.17
CA ARG A 140 8.80 4.37 -19.04
C ARG A 140 8.43 4.28 -20.52
N ALA A 141 7.70 3.24 -20.92
CA ALA A 141 7.23 3.08 -22.29
C ALA A 141 6.29 4.22 -22.72
N ALA A 142 5.32 4.57 -21.87
CA ALA A 142 4.38 5.66 -22.14
C ALA A 142 5.06 7.03 -22.31
N ARG A 143 6.13 7.33 -21.54
CA ARG A 143 6.91 8.57 -21.71
C ARG A 143 7.76 8.60 -22.98
N LYS A 144 8.16 7.44 -23.52
CA LYS A 144 8.94 7.39 -24.78
C LYS A 144 8.07 7.58 -26.02
N SER A 145 6.77 7.33 -25.90
CA SER A 145 5.79 7.47 -27.00
C SER A 145 5.05 8.81 -27.01
N ALA A 146 5.31 9.68 -26.04
CA ALA A 146 4.74 11.03 -25.90
C ALA A 146 5.78 12.07 -26.31
#